data_AF-A0A127EXR9-F1
#
_entry.id   AF-A0A127EXR9-F1
#
_cell.length_a   1.000
_cell.length_b   1.000
_cell.length_c   1.000
_cell.angle_alpha   90.00
_cell.angle_beta   90.00
_cell.angle_gamma   90.00
#
_symmetry.space_group_name_H-M   'P 1'
#
loop_
_entity.id
_entity.type
_entity.pdbx_description
1 polymer ?
#
loop_
_entity_poly.entity_id
_entity_poly.type
_entity_poly.pdbx_seq_one_letter_code
_entity_poly.pdbx_strand_id
1 'polypeptide(L)'
;MSSINGLKTKFTWAVAMSLVPLVVAGGLALAAQNRSGLKVPNGLSFSEFKGYEHWETVAVSQTEHGLKAILANPAMIKAYRSGVPGNGKGFPDGAKIAKIEWMFKKSEESPYFVNVPDTLKSLSFIEKNTKRFPDTKGWAYAQFENDAATDTLKPSVEGHKCGFECHSKVATKDYIFTAYPRR
;
A
#
# COMPACT_ATOMS: atom_id res chain seq x y z
N MET A 1 -33.16 -46.92 80.76
CA MET A 1 -31.98 -47.82 80.69
C MET A 1 -31.50 -47.87 79.26
N SER A 2 -30.18 -47.79 79.10
CA SER A 2 -29.36 -48.12 77.92
C SER A 2 -29.39 -47.26 76.65
N SER A 3 -28.31 -46.46 76.58
CA SER A 3 -27.55 -46.03 75.41
C SER A 3 -27.29 -47.13 74.37
N ILE A 4 -27.27 -46.78 73.08
CA ILE A 4 -26.31 -47.32 72.11
C ILE A 4 -25.79 -46.18 71.22
N ASN A 5 -24.47 -46.06 71.20
CA ASN A 5 -23.64 -45.18 70.38
C ASN A 5 -23.51 -45.69 68.92
N GLY A 6 -23.17 -44.76 68.01
CA GLY A 6 -22.54 -45.03 66.71
C GLY A 6 -23.20 -44.22 65.59
N LEU A 7 -22.54 -43.55 64.67
CA LEU A 7 -21.13 -43.43 64.31
C LEU A 7 -21.03 -42.10 63.53
N LYS A 8 -20.06 -41.24 63.86
CA LYS A 8 -19.87 -39.94 63.18
C LYS A 8 -19.16 -40.16 61.84
N THR A 9 -19.84 -39.93 60.72
CA THR A 9 -19.21 -39.92 59.39
C THR A 9 -19.09 -38.48 58.90
N LYS A 10 -17.86 -37.96 58.87
CA LYS A 10 -17.53 -36.65 58.31
C LYS A 10 -17.49 -36.79 56.78
N PHE A 11 -18.49 -36.29 56.07
CA PHE A 11 -18.43 -36.11 54.62
C PHE A 11 -17.77 -34.76 54.32
N THR A 12 -16.47 -34.79 54.05
CA THR A 12 -15.75 -33.69 53.41
C THR A 12 -16.18 -33.59 51.96
N TRP A 13 -16.81 -32.48 51.58
CA TRP A 13 -17.13 -32.16 50.20
C TRP A 13 -15.82 -31.86 49.45
N ALA A 14 -15.38 -32.79 48.60
CA ALA A 14 -14.32 -32.52 47.65
C ALA A 14 -14.87 -31.59 46.55
N VAL A 15 -14.48 -30.32 46.59
CA VAL A 15 -14.71 -29.38 45.49
C VAL A 15 -13.81 -29.81 44.34
N ALA A 16 -14.37 -30.46 43.33
CA ALA A 16 -13.70 -30.70 42.07
C ALA A 16 -13.54 -29.35 41.35
N MET A 17 -12.33 -28.79 41.41
CA MET A 17 -11.95 -27.59 40.66
C MET A 17 -11.71 -28.00 39.20
N SER A 18 -12.74 -27.84 38.37
CA SER A 18 -12.64 -28.01 36.92
C SER A 18 -11.71 -26.92 36.37
N LEU A 19 -10.48 -27.29 36.00
CA LEU A 19 -9.59 -26.43 35.22
C LEU A 19 -10.19 -26.29 33.82
N VAL A 20 -10.86 -25.16 33.57
CA VAL A 20 -11.22 -24.74 32.21
C VAL A 20 -9.92 -24.23 31.56
N PRO A 21 -9.44 -24.84 30.46
CA PRO A 21 -8.31 -24.27 29.74
C PRO A 21 -8.78 -22.96 29.11
N LEU A 22 -8.19 -21.85 29.55
CA LEU A 22 -8.36 -20.56 28.92
C LEU A 22 -7.74 -20.65 27.52
N VAL A 23 -8.54 -20.90 26.50
CA VAL A 23 -8.11 -20.80 25.10
C VAL A 23 -7.83 -19.32 24.84
N VAL A 24 -6.58 -18.92 24.98
CA VAL A 24 -6.10 -17.62 24.49
C VAL A 24 -6.13 -17.71 22.98
N ALA A 25 -7.22 -17.23 22.37
CA ALA A 25 -7.25 -16.92 20.95
C ALA A 25 -6.28 -15.75 20.72
N GLY A 26 -5.00 -16.08 20.55
CA GLY A 26 -3.94 -15.16 20.17
C GLY A 26 -4.12 -14.75 18.71
N GLY A 27 -5.11 -13.90 18.43
CA GLY A 27 -5.10 -13.12 17.21
C GLY A 27 -3.90 -12.19 17.27
N LEU A 28 -2.86 -12.49 16.49
CA LEU A 28 -1.80 -11.52 16.20
C LEU A 28 -2.46 -10.35 15.46
N ALA A 29 -2.88 -9.34 16.20
CA ALA A 29 -3.15 -8.04 15.63
C ALA A 29 -1.81 -7.54 15.07
N LEU A 30 -1.59 -7.70 13.76
CA LEU A 30 -0.47 -7.08 13.07
C LEU A 30 -0.59 -5.57 13.33
N ALA A 31 0.33 -5.02 14.11
CA ALA A 31 0.35 -3.59 14.37
C ALA A 31 0.52 -2.88 13.03
N ALA A 32 -0.41 -1.99 12.69
CA ALA A 32 -0.33 -1.20 11.47
C ALA A 32 1.02 -0.48 11.43
N GLN A 33 1.84 -0.80 10.42
CA GLN A 33 3.16 -0.20 10.27
C GLN A 33 3.06 1.32 10.24
N ASN A 34 3.94 2.00 10.97
CA ASN A 34 4.08 3.45 10.83
C ASN A 34 4.73 3.81 9.47
N ARG A 35 3.90 3.94 8.44
CA ARG A 35 4.35 4.22 7.07
C ARG A 35 4.95 5.62 6.91
N SER A 36 4.69 6.57 7.80
CA SER A 36 5.24 7.93 7.65
C SER A 36 6.75 8.01 7.85
N GLY A 37 7.35 7.03 8.52
CA GLY A 37 8.80 6.91 8.67
C GLY A 37 9.52 6.26 7.49
N LEU A 38 8.78 5.69 6.53
CA LEU A 38 9.37 5.01 5.38
C LEU A 38 10.01 5.98 4.39
N LYS A 39 11.21 5.63 3.93
CA LYS A 39 11.98 6.43 2.97
C LYS A 39 12.87 5.56 2.12
N VAL A 40 12.96 5.89 0.83
CA VAL A 40 14.00 5.37 -0.05
C VAL A 40 15.34 6.01 0.36
N PRO A 41 16.40 5.24 0.67
CA PRO A 41 17.71 5.81 0.98
C PRO A 41 18.15 6.77 -0.12
N ASN A 42 18.60 7.98 0.24
CA ASN A 42 18.97 9.04 -0.71
C ASN A 42 17.86 9.44 -1.72
N GLY A 43 16.58 9.19 -1.40
CA GLY A 43 15.43 9.46 -2.27
C GLY A 43 14.22 10.05 -1.55
N LEU A 44 13.04 9.82 -2.11
CA LEU A 44 11.76 10.31 -1.60
C LEU A 44 11.33 9.56 -0.34
N SER A 45 10.66 10.26 0.57
CA SER A 45 9.97 9.67 1.71
C SER A 45 8.51 9.40 1.40
N PHE A 46 7.95 8.38 2.04
CA PHE A 46 6.53 8.03 1.93
C PHE A 46 5.64 9.20 2.38
N SER A 47 6.06 9.92 3.41
CA SER A 47 5.34 11.07 3.97
C SER A 47 5.14 12.23 2.97
N GLU A 48 5.99 12.36 1.94
CA GLU A 48 5.82 13.36 0.88
C GLU A 48 4.60 13.10 -0.01
N PHE A 49 4.03 11.90 0.09
CA PHE A 49 2.85 11.44 -0.66
C PHE A 49 1.67 11.14 0.27
N LYS A 50 1.71 11.60 1.53
CA LYS A 50 0.63 11.40 2.50
C LYS A 50 -0.73 11.81 1.91
N GLY A 51 -1.72 10.91 1.99
CA GLY A 51 -3.07 11.14 1.48
C GLY A 51 -3.23 10.84 -0.02
N TYR A 52 -2.26 10.17 -0.65
CA TYR A 52 -2.40 9.73 -2.05
C TYR A 52 -3.61 8.83 -2.27
N GLU A 53 -4.10 8.16 -1.22
CA GLU A 53 -5.32 7.35 -1.24
C GLU A 53 -6.58 8.16 -1.61
N HIS A 54 -6.54 9.48 -1.45
CA HIS A 54 -7.62 10.41 -1.81
C HIS A 54 -7.32 11.19 -3.10
N TRP A 55 -6.19 10.93 -3.76
CA TRP A 55 -5.88 11.57 -5.03
C TRP A 55 -6.76 11.03 -6.15
N GLU A 56 -6.97 11.86 -7.17
CA GLU A 56 -7.82 11.47 -8.29
C GLU A 56 -7.13 10.39 -9.12
N THR A 57 -7.88 9.38 -9.53
CA THR A 57 -7.39 8.36 -10.45
C THR A 57 -6.99 9.00 -11.77
N VAL A 58 -5.81 8.69 -12.29
CA VAL A 58 -5.38 9.04 -13.66
C VAL A 58 -5.83 7.95 -14.61
N ALA A 59 -5.47 6.69 -14.35
CA ALA A 59 -5.83 5.55 -15.17
C ALA A 59 -5.58 4.25 -14.41
N VAL A 60 -5.98 3.14 -15.02
CA VAL A 60 -5.60 1.79 -14.58
C VAL A 60 -4.70 1.15 -15.63
N SER A 61 -3.87 0.20 -15.21
CA SER A 61 -3.12 -0.65 -16.14
C SER A 61 -2.95 -2.05 -15.57
N GLN A 62 -2.70 -3.02 -16.43
CA GLN A 62 -2.51 -4.42 -16.05
C GLN A 62 -1.17 -4.91 -16.60
N THR A 63 -0.44 -5.66 -15.78
CA THR A 63 0.69 -6.50 -16.19
C THR A 63 0.25 -7.95 -16.26
N GLU A 64 1.12 -8.85 -16.68
CA GLU A 64 0.83 -10.29 -16.70
C GLU A 64 0.31 -10.83 -15.36
N HIS A 65 0.77 -10.26 -14.25
CA HIS A 65 0.45 -10.75 -12.89
C HIS A 65 -0.01 -9.65 -11.92
N GLY A 66 -0.28 -8.43 -12.39
CA GLY A 66 -0.60 -7.32 -11.51
C GLY A 66 -1.63 -6.35 -12.09
N LEU A 67 -2.45 -5.79 -11.21
CA LEU A 67 -3.40 -4.73 -11.51
C LEU A 67 -2.94 -3.45 -10.83
N LYS A 68 -2.95 -2.33 -11.56
CA LYS A 68 -2.43 -1.04 -11.10
C LYS A 68 -3.50 0.03 -11.16
N ALA A 69 -3.67 0.74 -10.05
CA ALA A 69 -4.34 2.04 -10.02
C ALA A 69 -3.28 3.14 -9.98
N ILE A 70 -3.39 4.11 -10.88
CA ILE A 70 -2.49 5.26 -10.94
C ILE A 70 -3.28 6.48 -10.49
N LEU A 71 -2.82 7.17 -9.45
CA LEU A 71 -3.48 8.32 -8.83
C LEU A 71 -2.56 9.54 -8.91
N ALA A 72 -3.11 10.75 -9.05
CA ALA A 72 -2.29 11.96 -9.11
C ALA A 72 -2.87 13.11 -8.29
N ASN A 73 -1.98 13.93 -7.76
CA ASN A 73 -2.35 15.06 -6.93
C ASN A 73 -3.07 16.16 -7.76
N PRO A 74 -3.76 17.13 -7.12
CA PRO A 74 -4.50 18.16 -7.83
C PRO A 74 -3.68 18.96 -8.85
N ALA A 75 -2.39 19.21 -8.58
CA ALA A 75 -1.49 19.92 -9.49
C ALA A 75 -1.32 19.15 -10.82
N MET A 76 -1.04 17.86 -10.74
CA MET A 76 -0.84 17.02 -11.92
C MET A 76 -2.16 16.75 -12.66
N ILE A 77 -3.27 16.58 -11.94
CA ILE A 77 -4.61 16.44 -12.55
C ILE A 77 -5.01 17.70 -13.32
N LYS A 78 -4.78 18.89 -12.75
CA LYS A 78 -5.02 20.16 -13.44
C LYS A 78 -4.19 20.25 -14.74
N ALA A 79 -2.93 19.82 -14.69
CA ALA A 79 -2.07 19.74 -15.86
C ALA A 79 -2.65 18.80 -16.93
N TYR A 80 -3.02 17.57 -16.56
CA TYR A 80 -3.66 16.62 -17.48
C TYR A 80 -4.91 17.18 -18.14
N ARG A 81 -5.81 17.80 -17.36
CA ARG A 81 -7.03 18.42 -17.87
C ARG A 81 -6.76 19.58 -18.83
N SER A 82 -5.65 20.28 -18.68
CA SER A 82 -5.19 21.30 -19.64
C SER A 82 -4.50 20.73 -20.89
N GLY A 83 -4.44 19.40 -21.02
CA GLY A 83 -3.83 18.70 -22.14
C GLY A 83 -2.35 18.36 -21.96
N VAL A 84 -1.75 18.53 -20.77
CA VAL A 84 -0.35 18.14 -20.53
C VAL A 84 -0.24 16.60 -20.48
N PRO A 85 0.81 15.99 -21.05
CA PRO A 85 1.89 16.60 -21.84
C PRO A 85 1.55 16.69 -23.35
N GLY A 86 0.38 16.23 -23.79
CA GLY A 86 -0.03 16.21 -25.20
C GLY A 86 -0.10 17.59 -25.88
N ASN A 87 -0.17 18.68 -25.11
CA ASN A 87 -0.13 20.05 -25.58
C ASN A 87 1.29 20.62 -25.73
N GLY A 88 2.34 19.79 -25.59
CA GLY A 88 3.75 20.18 -25.71
C GLY A 88 4.36 20.83 -24.48
N LYS A 89 3.60 21.01 -23.39
CA LYS A 89 4.11 21.51 -22.11
C LYS A 89 4.49 20.35 -21.19
N GLY A 90 5.40 20.61 -20.24
CA GLY A 90 5.72 19.68 -19.16
C GLY A 90 4.75 19.81 -17.98
N PHE A 91 4.78 18.82 -17.08
CA PHE A 91 4.11 18.91 -15.80
C PHE A 91 4.80 19.96 -14.91
N PRO A 92 4.01 20.70 -14.09
CA PRO A 92 4.57 21.72 -13.20
C PRO A 92 5.34 21.09 -12.04
N ASP A 93 6.25 21.86 -11.45
CA ASP A 93 6.84 21.52 -10.14
C ASP A 93 5.73 21.33 -9.09
N GLY A 94 5.92 20.33 -8.23
CA GLY A 94 4.92 19.87 -7.27
C GLY A 94 3.90 18.88 -7.84
N ALA A 95 3.95 18.55 -9.13
CA ALA A 95 3.19 17.43 -9.68
C ALA A 95 3.65 16.11 -9.03
N LYS A 96 2.69 15.31 -8.58
CA LYS A 96 2.93 14.02 -7.93
C LYS A 96 1.99 12.96 -8.46
N ILE A 97 2.52 11.75 -8.61
CA ILE A 97 1.77 10.57 -9.02
C ILE A 97 2.13 9.39 -8.12
N ALA A 98 1.12 8.62 -7.76
CA ALA A 98 1.21 7.39 -6.99
C ALA A 98 0.70 6.23 -7.84
N LYS A 99 1.37 5.09 -7.75
CA LYS A 99 0.96 3.83 -8.37
C LYS A 99 0.76 2.82 -7.26
N ILE A 100 -0.44 2.28 -7.19
CA ILE A 100 -0.78 1.17 -6.30
C ILE A 100 -0.86 -0.07 -7.17
N GLU A 101 -0.07 -1.09 -6.84
CA GLU A 101 -0.04 -2.35 -7.57
C GLU A 101 -0.45 -3.50 -6.65
N TRP A 102 -1.43 -4.27 -7.09
CA TRP A 102 -1.86 -5.51 -6.44
C TRP A 102 -1.61 -6.69 -7.36
N MET A 103 -1.42 -7.86 -6.77
CA MET A 103 -1.80 -9.11 -7.44
C MET A 103 -3.32 -9.08 -7.68
N PHE A 104 -3.80 -9.80 -8.69
CA PHE A 104 -5.23 -9.92 -8.94
C PHE A 104 -5.68 -11.37 -8.90
N LYS A 105 -6.96 -11.57 -8.59
CA LYS A 105 -7.63 -12.88 -8.68
C LYS A 105 -8.95 -12.75 -9.43
N LYS A 106 -9.47 -13.86 -9.92
CA LYS A 106 -10.83 -13.91 -10.47
C LYS A 106 -11.83 -13.64 -9.34
N SER A 107 -12.84 -12.83 -9.61
CA SER A 107 -13.97 -12.63 -8.70
C SER A 107 -14.81 -13.92 -8.60
N GLU A 108 -15.11 -14.34 -7.37
CA GLU A 108 -16.01 -15.47 -7.10
C GLU A 108 -17.49 -15.06 -7.13
N GLU A 109 -17.77 -13.76 -7.01
CA GLU A 109 -19.13 -13.21 -6.94
C GLU A 109 -19.64 -12.73 -8.30
N SER A 110 -18.75 -12.36 -9.21
CA SER A 110 -19.15 -11.80 -10.50
C SER A 110 -19.78 -12.86 -11.42
N PRO A 111 -20.95 -12.59 -12.02
CA PRO A 111 -21.57 -13.50 -12.98
C PRO A 111 -20.85 -13.54 -14.35
N TYR A 112 -19.77 -12.76 -14.53
CA TYR A 112 -18.95 -12.74 -15.74
C TYR A 112 -17.45 -12.62 -15.40
N PHE A 113 -16.59 -12.66 -16.42
CA PHE A 113 -15.14 -12.58 -16.21
C PHE A 113 -14.73 -11.22 -15.65
N VAL A 114 -14.33 -11.20 -14.38
CA VAL A 114 -13.78 -10.04 -13.69
C VAL A 114 -12.58 -10.47 -12.86
N ASN A 115 -11.48 -9.76 -13.01
CA ASN A 115 -10.38 -9.81 -12.07
C ASN A 115 -10.48 -8.64 -11.10
N VAL A 116 -10.25 -8.91 -9.82
CA VAL A 116 -10.27 -7.92 -8.74
C VAL A 116 -8.91 -7.84 -8.05
N PRO A 117 -8.55 -6.68 -7.46
CA PRO A 117 -7.38 -6.58 -6.58
C PRO A 117 -7.42 -7.62 -5.46
N ASP A 118 -6.28 -8.17 -5.14
CA ASP A 118 -6.08 -9.07 -4.01
C ASP A 118 -4.93 -8.54 -3.15
N THR A 119 -3.79 -9.24 -3.11
CA THR A 119 -2.66 -8.88 -2.25
C THR A 119 -1.95 -7.63 -2.77
N LEU A 120 -1.71 -6.64 -1.89
CA LEU A 120 -0.87 -5.49 -2.21
C LEU A 120 0.54 -5.96 -2.54
N LYS A 121 1.06 -5.55 -3.69
CA LYS A 121 2.39 -5.91 -4.18
C LYS A 121 3.39 -4.80 -3.96
N SER A 122 3.06 -3.59 -4.41
CA SER A 122 3.95 -2.43 -4.24
C SER A 122 3.22 -1.10 -4.32
N LEU A 123 3.86 -0.09 -3.74
CA LEU A 123 3.54 1.32 -3.93
C LEU A 123 4.72 1.99 -4.64
N SER A 124 4.45 2.78 -5.67
CA SER A 124 5.48 3.59 -6.34
C SER A 124 5.06 5.06 -6.37
N PHE A 125 6.03 5.95 -6.20
CA PHE A 125 5.80 7.38 -6.13
C PHE A 125 6.75 8.13 -7.06
N ILE A 126 6.27 9.21 -7.65
CA ILE A 126 7.06 10.09 -8.50
C ILE A 126 6.71 11.55 -8.20
N GLU A 127 7.73 12.40 -8.01
CA GLU A 127 7.58 13.84 -7.78
C GLU A 127 8.34 14.63 -8.86
N LYS A 128 7.71 15.71 -9.36
CA LYS A 128 8.36 16.77 -10.14
C LYS A 128 8.85 17.87 -9.21
N ASN A 129 10.16 18.10 -9.18
CA ASN A 129 10.80 19.24 -8.53
C ASN A 129 12.14 19.55 -9.23
N THR A 130 12.13 20.49 -10.16
CA THR A 130 13.30 20.87 -10.99
C THR A 130 14.47 21.40 -10.17
N LYS A 131 14.22 22.05 -9.04
CA LYS A 131 15.26 22.57 -8.15
C LYS A 131 15.92 21.48 -7.32
N ARG A 132 15.14 20.53 -6.80
CA ARG A 132 15.64 19.45 -5.95
C ARG A 132 16.30 18.33 -6.76
N PHE A 133 15.84 18.09 -7.99
CA PHE A 133 16.31 16.98 -8.82
C PHE A 133 16.78 17.44 -10.21
N PRO A 134 17.76 18.36 -10.30
CA PRO A 134 18.18 18.94 -11.58
C PRO A 134 18.79 17.91 -12.54
N ASP A 135 19.43 16.86 -12.00
CA ASP A 135 20.12 15.81 -12.75
C ASP A 135 19.19 14.74 -13.36
N THR A 136 17.89 14.82 -13.07
CA THR A 136 16.84 13.91 -13.58
C THR A 136 15.71 14.70 -14.25
N LYS A 137 16.03 15.90 -14.77
CA LYS A 137 15.07 16.83 -15.39
C LYS A 137 13.90 17.17 -14.45
N GLY A 138 14.17 17.16 -13.15
CA GLY A 138 13.21 17.41 -12.09
C GLY A 138 12.42 16.19 -11.61
N TRP A 139 12.67 14.98 -12.09
CA TRP A 139 11.85 13.82 -11.72
C TRP A 139 12.56 12.87 -10.73
N ALA A 140 11.97 12.69 -9.55
CA ALA A 140 12.41 11.69 -8.58
C ALA A 140 11.42 10.53 -8.48
N TYR A 141 11.94 9.35 -8.15
CA TYR A 141 11.21 8.10 -8.11
C TYR A 141 11.42 7.39 -6.77
N ALA A 142 10.40 6.67 -6.32
CA ALA A 142 10.48 5.78 -5.16
C ALA A 142 9.60 4.54 -5.36
N GLN A 143 10.01 3.43 -4.78
CA GLN A 143 9.25 2.19 -4.76
C GLN A 143 9.37 1.52 -3.38
N PHE A 144 8.23 1.03 -2.90
CA PHE A 144 8.10 0.26 -1.69
C PHE A 144 7.38 -1.04 -2.01
N GLU A 145 7.98 -2.18 -1.68
CA GLU A 145 7.38 -3.49 -1.84
C GLU A 145 6.72 -3.94 -0.54
N ASN A 146 5.59 -4.62 -0.68
CA ASN A 146 4.86 -5.18 0.44
C ASN A 146 5.34 -6.60 0.73
N ASP A 147 5.66 -6.86 1.98
CA ASP A 147 5.91 -8.19 2.52
C ASP A 147 4.56 -8.80 2.92
N ALA A 148 4.01 -9.67 2.06
CA ALA A 148 2.67 -10.21 2.25
C ALA A 148 2.49 -11.01 3.55
N ALA A 149 3.57 -11.55 4.13
CA ALA A 149 3.50 -12.29 5.38
C ALA A 149 3.33 -11.37 6.60
N THR A 150 3.84 -10.14 6.51
CA THR A 150 3.84 -9.18 7.62
C THR A 150 2.94 -7.96 7.38
N ASP A 151 2.43 -7.81 6.15
CA ASP A 151 1.74 -6.61 5.64
C ASP A 151 2.51 -5.32 5.90
N THR A 152 3.84 -5.38 5.70
CA THR A 152 4.73 -4.23 5.87
C THR A 152 5.42 -3.84 4.57
N LEU A 153 5.58 -2.55 4.37
CA LEU A 153 6.28 -1.95 3.24
C LEU A 153 7.76 -1.73 3.55
N LYS A 154 8.62 -2.04 2.58
CA LYS A 154 10.06 -1.78 2.62
C LYS A 154 10.52 -1.12 1.32
N PRO A 155 11.46 -0.17 1.34
CA PRO A 155 12.02 0.38 0.11
C PRO A 155 12.70 -0.75 -0.70
N SER A 156 12.39 -0.85 -2.00
CA SER A 156 12.98 -1.86 -2.88
C SER A 156 14.01 -1.28 -3.87
N VAL A 157 14.30 0.01 -3.72
CA VAL A 157 15.20 0.78 -4.59
C VAL A 157 16.06 1.72 -3.75
N GLU A 158 17.10 2.29 -4.36
CA GLU A 158 17.95 3.32 -3.78
C GLU A 158 18.01 4.57 -4.66
N GLY A 159 18.07 5.74 -4.02
CA GLY A 159 18.24 7.03 -4.67
C GLY A 159 17.01 7.54 -5.41
N HIS A 160 16.99 8.85 -5.68
CA HIS A 160 15.90 9.46 -6.46
C HIS A 160 15.91 9.09 -7.94
N LYS A 161 17.00 8.51 -8.45
CA LYS A 161 17.22 8.20 -9.87
C LYS A 161 16.69 6.84 -10.32
N CYS A 162 16.25 5.98 -9.40
CA CYS A 162 15.95 4.56 -9.66
C CYS A 162 14.99 4.30 -10.85
N GLY A 163 14.09 5.24 -11.18
CA GLY A 163 13.18 5.12 -12.33
C GLY A 163 13.58 5.95 -13.56
N PHE A 164 14.58 6.82 -13.48
CA PHE A 164 14.83 7.87 -14.48
C PHE A 164 15.23 7.31 -15.85
N GLU A 165 16.09 6.30 -15.90
CA GLU A 165 16.50 5.67 -17.15
C GLU A 165 15.30 5.04 -17.88
N CYS A 166 14.48 4.26 -17.16
CA CYS A 166 13.29 3.65 -17.71
C CYS A 166 12.29 4.70 -18.24
N HIS A 167 12.06 5.75 -17.46
CA HIS A 167 11.13 6.83 -17.81
C HIS A 167 11.67 7.79 -18.90
N SER A 168 12.98 7.78 -19.17
CA SER A 168 13.57 8.55 -20.28
C SER A 168 13.09 8.05 -21.66
N LYS A 169 12.58 6.82 -21.75
CA LYS A 169 11.92 6.28 -22.97
C LYS A 169 10.68 7.08 -23.38
N VAL A 170 10.08 7.81 -22.44
CA VAL A 170 8.93 8.69 -22.69
C VAL A 170 9.26 10.15 -22.34
N ALA A 171 10.50 10.59 -22.58
CA ALA A 171 10.91 11.98 -22.37
C ALA A 171 10.01 13.00 -23.11
N THR A 172 9.48 12.64 -24.29
CA THR A 172 8.51 13.47 -25.05
C THR A 172 7.16 13.61 -24.36
N LYS A 173 6.86 12.78 -23.35
CA LYS A 173 5.68 12.86 -22.48
C LYS A 173 6.05 13.37 -21.08
N ASP A 174 7.14 14.14 -21.01
CA ASP A 174 7.75 14.62 -19.76
C ASP A 174 7.92 13.50 -18.74
N TYR A 175 8.50 12.37 -19.18
CA TYR A 175 8.91 11.25 -18.33
C TYR A 175 7.75 10.53 -17.61
N ILE A 176 6.50 10.67 -18.09
CA ILE A 176 5.34 9.97 -17.53
C ILE A 176 4.69 9.08 -18.59
N PHE A 177 4.58 7.78 -18.29
CA PHE A 177 3.97 6.80 -19.20
C PHE A 177 2.44 6.93 -19.25
N THR A 178 1.82 7.22 -18.11
CA THR A 178 0.36 7.15 -17.96
C THR A 178 -0.30 8.34 -18.65
N ALA A 179 -1.14 8.06 -19.65
CA ALA A 179 -2.02 9.06 -20.23
C ALA A 179 -3.26 9.28 -19.34
N TYR A 180 -3.93 10.43 -19.51
CA TYR A 180 -5.20 10.72 -18.85
C TYR A 180 -6.36 10.48 -19.85
N PRO A 181 -6.94 9.27 -19.89
CA PRO A 181 -8.03 8.96 -20.80
C PRO A 181 -9.29 9.74 -20.44
N ARG A 182 -10.17 9.89 -21.43
CA ARG A 182 -11.54 10.41 -21.25
C ARG A 182 -12.28 9.53 -20.23
N ARG A 183 -13.01 10.17 -19.32
CA ARG A 183 -13.82 9.56 -18.27
C ARG A 183 -15.09 10.36 -18.09
#